data_AF-A0A359F6R7-F1
#
_entry.id   AF-A0A359F6R7-F1
#
_cell.length_a   1.000
_cell.length_b   1.000
_cell.length_c   1.000
_cell.angle_alpha   90.00
_cell.angle_beta   90.00
_cell.angle_gamma   90.00
#
_symmetry.space_group_name_H-M   'P 1'
#
loop_
_entity.id
_entity.type
_entity.pdbx_description
1 polymer ?
#
loop_
_entity_poly.entity_id
_entity_poly.type
_entity_poly.pdbx_seq_one_letter_code
_entity_poly.pdbx_strand_id
1 'polypeptide(L)'
;MNVSPHNVLLQAVHVLHQRGAHRVQIFPYFYATGHWRCPIIIDGQDPYKREHSNGLLYSEAMGWTLPGRGDEEGPADPELEADYIWAELTSEERDLARVPDPDYVAWYEAMLDELPQGSVPYLFADEPGSPYEEGRVGFSWSSESGEYRERGASLPPGDSLDFFLNQR
;
A
#
# COMPACT_ATOMS: atom_id res chain seq x y z
N MET A 1 -13.36 12.28 13.60
CA MET A 1 -12.82 10.92 13.37
C MET A 1 -11.32 11.04 13.34
N ASN A 2 -10.58 10.27 14.14
CA ASN A 2 -9.12 10.29 14.11
C ASN A 2 -8.71 9.45 12.89
N VAL A 3 -8.29 10.09 11.80
CA VAL A 3 -7.89 9.38 10.58
C VAL A 3 -6.44 8.94 10.77
N SER A 4 -6.20 7.63 10.89
CA SER A 4 -4.84 7.10 10.99
C SER A 4 -4.09 7.34 9.67
N PRO A 5 -2.78 7.64 9.69
CA PRO A 5 -1.99 7.80 8.47
C PRO A 5 -2.05 6.60 7.51
N HIS A 6 -2.23 5.37 8.02
CA HIS A 6 -2.47 4.19 7.18
C HIS A 6 -3.68 4.35 6.27
N ASN A 7 -4.80 4.77 6.85
CA ASN A 7 -6.03 5.01 6.11
C ASN A 7 -5.83 6.15 5.10
N VAL A 8 -5.15 7.23 5.49
CA VAL A 8 -4.87 8.33 4.56
C VAL A 8 -4.04 7.85 3.36
N LEU A 9 -2.99 7.06 3.59
CA LEU A 9 -2.18 6.49 2.51
C LEU A 9 -3.01 5.62 1.55
N LEU A 10 -3.83 4.73 2.09
CA LEU A 10 -4.68 3.84 1.30
C LEU A 10 -5.70 4.64 0.47
N GLN A 11 -6.32 5.65 1.08
CA GLN A 11 -7.26 6.53 0.39
C GLN A 11 -6.57 7.42 -0.64
N ALA A 12 -5.33 7.85 -0.40
CA ALA A 12 -4.55 8.61 -1.38
C ALA A 12 -4.28 7.81 -2.65
N VAL A 13 -3.96 6.53 -2.52
CA VAL A 13 -3.82 5.62 -3.67
C VAL A 13 -5.17 5.42 -4.39
N HIS A 14 -6.27 5.30 -3.66
CA HIS A 14 -7.60 5.25 -4.26
C HIS A 14 -7.93 6.54 -5.05
N VAL A 15 -7.60 7.71 -4.51
CA VAL A 15 -7.71 9.00 -5.22
C VAL A 15 -6.88 8.98 -6.52
N LEU A 16 -5.65 8.46 -6.48
CA LEU A 16 -4.83 8.31 -7.69
C LEU A 16 -5.50 7.42 -8.74
N HIS A 17 -6.12 6.31 -8.34
CA HIS A 17 -6.89 5.46 -9.25
C HIS A 17 -8.07 6.19 -9.87
N GLN A 18 -8.84 6.94 -9.08
CA GLN A 18 -9.95 7.76 -9.57
C GLN A 18 -9.49 8.82 -10.58
N ARG A 19 -8.24 9.28 -10.47
CA ARG A 19 -7.59 10.22 -11.39
C ARG A 19 -6.94 9.54 -12.62
N GLY A 20 -7.09 8.22 -12.76
CA GLY A 20 -6.62 7.44 -13.90
C GLY A 20 -5.23 6.81 -13.74
N ALA A 21 -4.59 6.93 -12.57
CA ALA A 21 -3.28 6.34 -12.30
C ALA A 21 -3.37 4.87 -11.83
N HIS A 22 -3.99 4.02 -12.65
CA HIS A 22 -4.41 2.66 -12.27
C HIS A 22 -3.25 1.72 -11.90
N ARG A 23 -2.05 1.96 -12.44
CA ARG A 23 -0.87 1.13 -12.15
C ARG A 23 -0.07 1.56 -10.92
N VAL A 24 -0.55 2.54 -10.16
CA VAL A 24 0.00 2.83 -8.82
C VAL A 24 -0.49 1.74 -7.88
N GLN A 25 0.40 0.88 -7.41
CA GLN A 25 0.07 -0.23 -6.53
C GLN A 25 0.71 -0.08 -5.15
N ILE A 26 0.15 -0.77 -4.16
CA ILE A 26 0.74 -0.88 -2.83
C ILE A 26 1.28 -2.29 -2.60
N PHE A 27 2.33 -2.40 -1.79
CA PHE A 27 2.86 -3.69 -1.37
C PHE A 27 2.98 -3.77 0.15
N PRO A 28 1.88 -4.00 0.89
CA PRO A 28 1.91 -3.87 2.33
C PRO A 28 2.49 -5.12 3.00
N TYR A 29 3.35 -4.94 4.01
CA TYR A 29 3.95 -6.04 4.76
C TYR A 29 4.33 -5.65 6.19
N PHE A 30 4.52 -6.66 7.05
CA PHE A 30 5.13 -6.50 8.37
C PHE A 30 6.59 -6.91 8.33
N TYR A 31 7.46 -6.04 8.84
CA TYR A 31 8.87 -6.37 9.04
C TYR A 31 9.09 -7.13 10.36
N ALA A 32 10.26 -7.77 10.54
CA ALA A 32 10.62 -8.56 11.73
C ALA A 32 10.34 -7.89 13.09
N THR A 33 10.35 -6.56 13.14
CA THR A 33 10.12 -5.77 14.35
C THR A 33 8.65 -5.42 14.58
N GLY A 34 7.72 -5.98 13.80
CA GLY A 34 6.26 -5.79 13.93
C GLY A 34 5.73 -4.48 13.35
N HIS A 35 6.55 -3.71 12.64
CA HIS A 35 6.13 -2.46 12.01
C HIS A 35 5.48 -2.72 10.66
N TRP A 36 4.33 -2.10 10.44
CA TRP A 36 3.69 -2.10 9.13
C TRP A 36 4.45 -1.18 8.17
N ARG A 37 4.68 -1.69 6.97
CA ARG A 37 5.31 -0.98 5.86
C ARG A 37 4.45 -1.10 4.63
N CYS A 38 4.47 -0.07 3.82
CA CYS A 38 3.68 -0.01 2.60
C CYS A 38 4.45 0.79 1.52
N PRO A 39 5.36 0.13 0.80
CA PRO A 39 5.88 0.65 -0.46
C PRO A 39 4.76 0.93 -1.46
N ILE A 40 4.91 2.05 -2.18
CA ILE A 40 4.16 2.35 -3.39
C ILE A 40 5.04 2.01 -4.60
N ILE A 41 4.50 1.22 -5.51
CA ILE A 41 5.18 0.76 -6.72
C ILE A 41 4.37 1.13 -7.96
N ILE A 42 5.02 1.11 -9.12
CA ILE A 42 4.35 1.23 -10.42
C ILE A 42 4.42 -0.14 -11.10
N ASP A 43 3.28 -0.71 -11.45
CA ASP A 43 3.22 -2.01 -12.10
C ASP A 43 4.00 -2.03 -13.43
N GLY A 44 4.76 -3.10 -13.65
CA GLY A 44 5.67 -3.25 -14.78
C GLY A 44 7.06 -2.62 -14.59
N GLN A 45 7.36 -2.06 -13.41
CA GLN A 45 8.71 -1.65 -13.03
C GLN A 45 9.33 -2.59 -12.00
N ASP A 46 10.66 -2.63 -11.97
CA ASP A 46 11.42 -3.33 -10.93
C ASP A 46 11.28 -2.57 -9.60
N PRO A 47 10.57 -3.15 -8.61
CA PRO A 47 10.33 -2.48 -7.34
C PRO A 47 11.61 -2.25 -6.53
N TYR A 48 12.66 -3.07 -6.69
CA TYR A 48 13.92 -2.91 -5.94
C TYR A 48 14.73 -1.70 -6.38
N LYS A 49 14.55 -1.24 -7.62
CA LYS A 49 15.11 0.05 -8.06
C LYS A 49 14.54 1.22 -7.27
N ARG A 50 13.32 1.07 -6.73
CA ARG A 50 12.60 2.07 -5.95
C ARG A 50 12.56 1.82 -4.44
N GLU A 51 12.75 0.60 -3.95
CA GLU A 51 12.90 0.35 -2.50
C GLU A 51 14.05 1.16 -1.89
N HIS A 52 15.03 1.55 -2.70
CA HIS A 52 16.15 2.42 -2.31
C HIS A 52 15.89 3.92 -2.54
N SER A 53 14.77 4.30 -3.18
CA SER A 53 14.29 5.68 -3.23
C SER A 53 13.28 5.88 -2.10
N ASN A 54 13.76 6.33 -0.95
CA ASN A 54 12.99 6.52 0.29
C ASN A 54 11.69 7.35 0.17
N GLY A 55 11.43 8.02 -0.96
CA GLY A 55 10.28 8.93 -1.14
C GLY A 55 8.91 8.25 -1.19
N LEU A 56 8.84 6.97 -1.56
CA LEU A 56 7.58 6.23 -1.77
C LEU A 56 7.37 5.03 -0.83
N LEU A 57 8.06 5.04 0.31
CA LEU A 57 7.91 4.03 1.35
C LEU A 57 7.27 4.64 2.59
N TYR A 58 6.10 4.15 2.98
CA TYR A 58 5.57 4.38 4.32
C TYR A 58 6.07 3.30 5.29
N SER A 59 6.50 3.71 6.49
CA SER A 59 6.90 2.81 7.57
C SER A 59 6.59 3.44 8.93
N GLU A 60 5.86 2.71 9.79
CA GLU A 60 5.61 3.15 11.17
C GLU A 60 6.91 3.42 11.95
N ALA A 61 7.98 2.68 11.63
CA ALA A 61 9.28 2.81 12.27
C ALA A 61 10.00 4.14 11.95
N MET A 62 9.65 4.79 10.83
CA MET A 62 10.28 6.03 10.37
C MET A 62 9.48 7.28 10.77
N GLY A 63 8.49 7.15 11.67
CA GLY A 63 7.82 8.29 12.28
C GLY A 63 6.55 8.76 11.57
N TRP A 64 5.67 7.85 11.14
CA TRP A 64 4.35 8.16 10.54
C TRP A 64 4.38 9.16 9.36
N THR A 65 5.55 9.40 8.75
CA THR A 65 5.68 10.32 7.64
C THR A 65 5.10 9.70 6.38
N LEU A 66 4.15 10.41 5.76
CA LEU A 66 3.53 9.97 4.53
C LEU A 66 4.46 10.22 3.33
N PRO A 67 4.47 9.32 2.33
CA PRO A 67 5.28 9.43 1.13
C PRO A 67 5.16 10.79 0.41
N GLY A 68 6.29 11.36 -0.03
CA GLY A 68 6.35 12.62 -0.77
C GLY A 68 6.03 13.91 0.02
N ARG A 69 5.52 13.80 1.25
CA ARG A 69 5.13 14.97 2.08
C ARG A 69 6.32 15.73 2.68
N GLY A 70 7.45 15.06 2.90
CA GLY A 70 8.60 15.65 3.59
C GLY A 70 8.29 16.07 5.04
N ASP A 71 8.78 17.24 5.45
CA ASP A 71 8.60 17.80 6.81
C ASP A 71 7.33 18.68 6.94
N GLU A 72 6.40 18.63 5.98
CA GLU A 72 5.25 19.53 5.95
C GLU A 72 4.22 19.22 7.05
N GLU A 73 4.03 20.17 7.97
CA GLU A 73 3.06 20.10 9.07
C GLU A 73 1.62 20.38 8.60
N GLY A 74 0.66 19.57 9.04
CA GLY A 74 -0.77 19.78 8.78
C GLY A 74 -1.60 18.52 8.99
N PRO A 75 -2.94 18.59 8.88
CA PRO A 75 -3.75 17.38 8.87
C PRO A 75 -3.37 16.50 7.66
N ALA A 76 -3.48 15.19 7.84
CA ALA A 76 -3.32 14.23 6.75
C ALA A 76 -4.64 14.14 5.96
N ASP A 77 -4.57 14.37 4.66
CA ASP A 77 -5.72 14.47 3.75
C ASP A 77 -5.46 13.65 2.47
N PRO A 78 -6.30 12.66 2.11
CA PRO A 78 -6.03 11.75 1.00
C PRO A 78 -5.76 12.44 -0.34
N GLU A 79 -6.46 13.55 -0.64
CA GLU A 79 -6.28 14.28 -1.91
C GLU A 79 -4.92 14.97 -1.98
N LEU A 80 -4.49 15.60 -0.89
CA LEU A 80 -3.19 16.22 -0.77
C LEU A 80 -2.06 15.19 -0.80
N GLU A 81 -2.23 14.06 -0.11
CA GLU A 81 -1.23 12.98 -0.12
C GLU A 81 -1.11 12.31 -1.50
N ALA A 82 -2.22 12.20 -2.23
CA ALA A 82 -2.19 11.77 -3.62
C ALA A 82 -1.35 12.73 -4.48
N ASP A 83 -1.45 14.04 -4.25
CA ASP A 83 -0.64 15.05 -4.95
C ASP A 83 0.85 14.90 -4.64
N TYR A 84 1.22 14.67 -3.37
CA TYR A 84 2.62 14.42 -2.98
C TYR A 84 3.16 13.15 -3.62
N ILE A 85 2.44 12.03 -3.54
CA ILE A 85 2.83 10.76 -4.18
C ILE A 85 3.03 10.98 -5.69
N TRP A 86 2.11 11.69 -6.34
CA TRP A 86 2.19 11.96 -7.77
C TRP A 86 3.37 12.85 -8.16
N ALA A 87 3.72 13.83 -7.33
CA ALA A 87 4.85 14.73 -7.54
C ALA A 87 6.21 14.01 -7.48
N GLU A 88 6.31 12.96 -6.67
CA GLU A 88 7.52 12.11 -6.59
C GLU A 88 7.73 11.23 -7.83
N LEU A 89 6.71 11.03 -8.66
CA LEU A 89 6.83 10.24 -9.88
C LEU A 89 7.55 11.02 -11.00
N THR A 90 8.57 10.38 -11.60
CA THR A 90 9.17 10.86 -12.85
C THR A 90 8.13 10.88 -13.99
N SER A 91 8.44 11.57 -15.08
CA SER A 91 7.53 11.63 -16.23
C SER A 91 7.23 10.24 -16.81
N GLU A 92 8.23 9.37 -16.94
CA GLU A 92 8.07 8.00 -17.44
C GLU A 92 7.17 7.15 -16.53
N GLU A 93 7.34 7.29 -15.21
CA GLU A 93 6.52 6.60 -14.22
C GLU A 93 5.07 7.10 -14.25
N ARG A 94 4.84 8.39 -14.48
CA ARG A 94 3.49 8.94 -14.65
C ARG A 94 2.80 8.44 -15.91
N ASP A 95 3.57 8.21 -16.98
CA ASP A 95 3.04 7.64 -18.22
C ASP A 95 2.66 6.16 -18.03
N LEU A 96 3.51 5.38 -17.34
CA LEU A 96 3.20 3.99 -16.97
C LEU A 96 2.02 3.90 -15.99
N ALA A 97 1.98 4.76 -14.97
CA ALA A 97 0.92 4.81 -13.97
C ALA A 97 -0.47 4.98 -14.61
N ARG A 98 -0.55 5.71 -15.74
CA ARG A 98 -1.79 6.00 -16.47
C ARG A 98 -2.26 4.89 -17.40
N VAL A 99 -1.49 3.81 -17.56
CA VAL A 99 -1.95 2.66 -18.34
C VAL A 99 -3.16 2.05 -17.60
N PRO A 100 -4.32 1.88 -18.27
CA PRO A 100 -5.50 1.35 -17.59
C PRO A 100 -5.27 -0.07 -17.05
N ASP A 101 -5.60 -0.25 -15.78
CA ASP A 101 -5.67 -1.55 -15.11
C ASP A 101 -6.98 -1.64 -14.29
N PRO A 102 -8.12 -1.90 -14.95
CA PRO A 102 -9.42 -1.91 -14.27
C PRO A 102 -9.56 -3.08 -13.28
N ASP A 103 -8.84 -4.19 -13.50
CA ASP A 103 -8.90 -5.36 -12.62
C ASP A 103 -8.24 -5.06 -11.27
N TYR A 104 -7.06 -4.41 -11.29
CA TYR A 104 -6.41 -3.96 -10.06
C TYR A 104 -7.23 -2.90 -9.32
N VAL A 105 -7.78 -1.91 -10.03
CA VAL A 105 -8.61 -0.86 -9.40
C VAL A 105 -9.85 -1.46 -8.74
N ALA A 106 -10.57 -2.35 -9.43
CA ALA A 106 -11.74 -3.02 -8.87
C ALA A 106 -11.38 -3.89 -7.65
N TRP A 107 -10.25 -4.59 -7.70
CA TRP A 107 -9.74 -5.33 -6.55
C TRP A 107 -9.40 -4.41 -5.37
N TYR A 108 -8.75 -3.27 -5.62
CA TYR A 108 -8.32 -2.33 -4.60
C TYR A 108 -9.53 -1.73 -3.87
N GLU A 109 -10.56 -1.32 -4.62
CA GLU A 109 -11.83 -0.83 -4.07
C GLU A 109 -12.49 -1.88 -3.18
N ALA A 110 -12.60 -3.12 -3.65
CA ALA A 110 -13.18 -4.21 -2.86
C ALA A 110 -12.37 -4.48 -1.58
N MET A 111 -11.03 -4.42 -1.65
CA MET A 111 -10.16 -4.58 -0.48
C MET A 111 -10.40 -3.48 0.56
N LEU A 112 -10.57 -2.22 0.14
CA LEU A 112 -10.88 -1.11 1.05
C LEU A 112 -12.26 -1.25 1.69
N ASP A 113 -13.27 -1.72 0.96
CA ASP A 113 -14.63 -1.95 1.46
C ASP A 113 -14.67 -3.07 2.52
N GLU A 114 -13.81 -4.08 2.37
CA GLU A 114 -13.70 -5.19 3.31
C GLU A 114 -12.79 -4.89 4.51
N LEU A 115 -11.95 -3.86 4.43
CA LEU A 115 -10.94 -3.53 5.43
C LEU A 115 -11.58 -3.07 6.75
N PRO A 116 -11.44 -3.82 7.86
CA PRO A 116 -11.99 -3.40 9.15
C PRO A 116 -11.47 -2.03 9.59
N GLN A 117 -12.32 -1.25 10.27
CA GLN A 117 -11.91 0.05 10.79
C GLN A 117 -10.69 -0.08 11.71
N GLY A 118 -9.65 0.70 11.43
CA GLY A 118 -8.40 0.70 12.21
C GLY A 118 -7.46 -0.47 11.88
N SER A 119 -7.77 -1.27 10.87
CA SER A 119 -6.89 -2.33 10.37
C SER A 119 -5.99 -1.87 9.22
N VAL A 120 -4.98 -2.68 8.91
CA VAL A 120 -4.11 -2.52 7.75
C VAL A 120 -4.04 -3.83 6.95
N PRO A 121 -3.99 -3.77 5.60
CA PRO A 121 -3.73 -4.95 4.79
C PRO A 121 -2.26 -5.37 4.91
N TYR A 122 -1.93 -6.64 4.70
CA TYR A 122 -0.56 -7.13 4.57
C TYR A 122 -0.51 -8.40 3.73
N LEU A 123 0.52 -8.52 2.90
CA LEU A 123 0.82 -9.71 2.10
C LEU A 123 1.75 -10.65 2.85
N PHE A 124 2.79 -10.07 3.43
CA PHE A 124 3.90 -10.77 4.08
C PHE A 124 4.04 -10.34 5.54
N ALA A 125 4.38 -11.30 6.40
CA ALA A 125 4.93 -11.06 7.72
C ALA A 125 6.17 -11.95 7.86
N ASP A 126 7.19 -11.50 8.60
CA ASP A 126 8.43 -12.26 8.81
C ASP A 126 8.26 -13.46 9.79
N GLU A 127 7.12 -14.12 9.70
CA GLU A 127 6.71 -15.32 10.43
C GLU A 127 6.21 -16.39 9.44
N PRO A 128 6.31 -17.69 9.77
CA PRO A 128 5.77 -18.76 8.93
C PRO A 128 4.25 -18.61 8.71
N GLY A 129 3.76 -18.86 7.49
CA GLY A 129 2.32 -18.81 7.18
C GLY A 129 1.85 -17.43 6.76
N SER A 130 2.60 -16.75 5.88
CA SER A 130 2.19 -15.44 5.37
C SER A 130 0.91 -15.56 4.51
N PRO A 131 -0.02 -14.59 4.58
CA PRO A 131 -1.29 -14.64 3.84
C PRO A 131 -1.16 -14.93 2.34
N TYR A 132 -0.10 -14.42 1.70
CA TYR A 132 0.10 -14.65 0.27
C TYR A 132 0.36 -16.13 -0.06
N GLU A 133 0.95 -16.90 0.85
CA GLU A 133 1.21 -18.34 0.68
C GLU A 133 -0.12 -19.12 0.63
N GLU A 134 -1.18 -18.54 1.18
CA GLU A 134 -2.56 -19.05 1.15
C GLU A 134 -3.40 -18.43 0.02
N GLY A 135 -2.81 -17.61 -0.85
CA GLY A 135 -3.52 -16.97 -1.96
C GLY A 135 -4.39 -15.78 -1.55
N ARG A 136 -4.05 -15.09 -0.44
CA ARG A 136 -4.83 -13.94 0.06
C ARG A 136 -3.97 -12.76 0.54
N VAL A 137 -4.59 -11.61 0.70
CA VAL A 137 -4.08 -10.47 1.50
C VAL A 137 -4.71 -10.55 2.89
N GLY A 138 -3.91 -10.53 3.96
CA GLY A 138 -4.41 -10.51 5.33
C GLY A 138 -4.79 -9.10 5.78
N PHE A 139 -5.73 -8.99 6.73
CA PHE A 139 -6.03 -7.75 7.44
C PHE A 139 -5.58 -7.89 8.90
N SER A 140 -4.76 -6.95 9.37
CA SER A 140 -4.24 -6.93 10.74
C SER A 140 -4.86 -5.79 11.52
N TRP A 141 -5.41 -6.08 12.69
CA TRP A 141 -5.92 -5.09 13.64
C TRP A 141 -5.75 -5.58 15.07
N SER A 142 -5.63 -4.64 16.02
CA SER A 142 -5.85 -4.96 17.42
C SER A 142 -7.35 -4.97 17.71
N SER A 143 -7.88 -6.10 18.18
CA SER A 143 -9.21 -6.11 18.80
C SER A 143 -9.15 -5.46 20.18
N GLU A 144 -10.31 -5.07 20.74
CA GLU A 144 -10.40 -4.55 22.12
C GLU A 144 -9.87 -5.55 23.18
N SER A 145 -9.81 -6.85 22.84
CA SER A 145 -9.24 -7.92 23.68
C SER A 145 -7.75 -8.19 23.42
N GLY A 146 -7.12 -7.53 22.46
CA GLY A 146 -5.73 -7.80 22.05
C GLY A 146 -5.55 -9.09 21.24
N GLU A 147 -6.65 -9.73 20.82
CA GLU A 147 -6.61 -10.88 19.92
C GLU A 147 -6.44 -10.41 18.47
N TYR A 148 -5.47 -10.99 17.76
CA TYR A 148 -5.38 -10.89 16.31
C TYR A 148 -6.45 -11.78 15.68
N ARG A 149 -7.20 -11.23 14.75
CA ARG A 149 -8.16 -11.98 13.93
C ARG A 149 -7.72 -11.80 12.49
N GLU A 150 -7.68 -12.88 11.72
CA GLU A 150 -7.35 -12.81 10.30
C GLU A 150 -8.63 -12.98 9.47
N ARG A 151 -8.94 -11.93 8.72
CA ARG A 151 -9.72 -12.00 7.48
C ARG A 151 -8.81 -11.59 6.34
N GLY A 152 -9.24 -11.83 5.11
CA GLY A 152 -8.47 -11.41 3.96
C GLY A 152 -9.28 -11.34 2.69
N ALA A 153 -8.76 -10.58 1.74
CA ALA A 153 -9.23 -10.52 0.36
C ALA A 153 -8.38 -11.45 -0.52
N SER A 154 -8.84 -11.71 -1.74
CA SER A 154 -8.00 -12.40 -2.74
C SER A 154 -6.72 -11.61 -3.01
N LEU A 155 -5.67 -12.25 -3.53
CA LEU A 155 -4.46 -11.55 -3.96
C LEU A 155 -4.75 -10.49 -5.03
N PRO A 156 -3.98 -9.38 -5.07
CA PRO A 156 -4.08 -8.41 -6.16
C PRO A 156 -3.72 -9.05 -7.50
N PRO A 157 -4.39 -8.67 -8.61
CA PRO A 157 -3.92 -9.04 -9.94
C PRO A 157 -2.66 -8.25 -10.32
N GLY A 158 -1.87 -8.77 -11.25
CA GLY A 158 -0.77 -8.03 -11.89
C GLY A 158 0.62 -8.67 -11.74
N ASP A 159 1.55 -8.22 -12.60
CA ASP A 159 2.88 -8.80 -12.75
C ASP A 159 3.82 -8.44 -11.58
N SER A 160 3.61 -7.28 -10.95
CA SER A 160 4.39 -6.86 -9.79
C SER A 160 4.25 -7.77 -8.58
N LEU A 161 3.08 -8.38 -8.36
CA LEU A 161 2.91 -9.37 -7.30
C LEU A 161 3.79 -10.60 -7.58
N ASP A 162 3.69 -11.17 -8.78
CA ASP A 162 4.49 -12.33 -9.17
C ASP A 162 5.99 -12.05 -9.05
N PHE A 163 6.44 -10.85 -9.42
CA PHE A 163 7.85 -10.48 -9.28
C PHE A 163 8.31 -10.52 -7.81
N PHE A 164 7.53 -9.97 -6.88
CA PHE A 164 7.86 -10.01 -5.45
C PHE A 164 7.79 -11.42 -4.87
N LEU A 165 6.79 -12.21 -5.25
CA LEU A 165 6.59 -13.56 -4.73
C LEU A 165 7.67 -14.55 -5.21
N ASN A 166 8.23 -14.33 -6.40
CA ASN A 166 9.19 -15.25 -7.04
C ASN A 166 10.68 -14.93 -6.76
N GLN A 167 10.99 -13.93 -5.93
CA GLN A 167 12.38 -13.54 -5.58
C GLN A 167 12.92 -14.25 -4.32
N ARG A 168 12.35 -15.39 -3.94
CA ARG A 168 12.85 -16.28 -2.87
C ARG A 168 13.82 -17.35 -3.38
#